data_AF-A0A1V2RBT1-F1
#
_entry.id   AF-A0A1V2RBT1-F1
#
_cell.length_a   1.000
_cell.length_b   1.000
_cell.length_c   1.000
_cell.angle_alpha   90.00
_cell.angle_beta   90.00
_cell.angle_gamma   90.00
#
_symmetry.space_group_name_H-M   'P 1'
#
loop_
_entity.id
_entity.type
_entity.pdbx_description
1 polymer ?
#
loop_
_entity_poly.entity_id
_entity_poly.type
_entity_poly.pdbx_seq_one_letter_code
_entity_poly.pdbx_strand_id
1 'polypeptide(L)'
;MRTSKSTVMRRAGSICVLAVAAALTMTACSDDSDDPADTTSDAGESQESGESPESGESPESGESPESGESPAADAPQEEQAVGQATGREAVATWVAAIVEDRPLDACLVMGAPGADGSPAGNTAAMCEDGSPEAEQARQLVSTLAESFTPESLGEPAAVEVAEGQGSGGTATFEGQQITVDGQTIEEIVVSNSTGVEPGQIGIEIEATDIDSLWYVTDFDLSFG
;
A
#
# COMPACT_ATOMS: atom_id res chain seq x y z
N MET A 1 -41.23 -15.37 -30.65
CA MET A 1 -40.97 -14.70 -31.95
C MET A 1 -41.75 -13.40 -32.02
N ARG A 2 -41.07 -12.26 -31.84
CA ARG A 2 -41.45 -10.94 -32.38
C ARG A 2 -40.19 -10.07 -32.34
N THR A 3 -39.48 -10.10 -33.45
CA THR A 3 -38.41 -9.18 -33.82
C THR A 3 -38.99 -7.79 -34.06
N SER A 4 -38.42 -6.76 -33.43
CA SER A 4 -38.48 -5.40 -33.94
C SER A 4 -37.07 -4.89 -34.19
N LYS A 5 -36.87 -4.46 -35.43
CA LYS A 5 -35.64 -3.92 -36.02
C LYS A 5 -35.64 -2.40 -35.97
N SER A 6 -34.42 -1.86 -35.84
CA SER A 6 -33.90 -0.62 -36.46
C SER A 6 -34.39 0.73 -35.92
N THR A 7 -33.44 1.64 -35.62
CA THR A 7 -32.93 2.61 -36.62
C THR A 7 -31.75 3.42 -36.05
N VAL A 8 -30.79 3.68 -36.94
CA VAL A 8 -29.53 4.44 -36.84
C VAL A 8 -29.77 5.96 -36.71
N MET A 9 -28.94 6.67 -35.94
CA MET A 9 -28.54 8.04 -36.32
C MET A 9 -27.12 8.38 -35.83
N ARG A 10 -26.26 8.79 -36.78
CA ARG A 10 -24.93 9.39 -36.59
C ARG A 10 -25.06 10.91 -36.39
N ARG A 11 -24.17 11.53 -35.61
CA ARG A 11 -23.57 12.89 -35.78
C ARG A 11 -22.57 13.11 -34.62
N ALA A 12 -21.26 13.25 -34.82
CA ALA A 12 -20.49 14.34 -35.44
C ALA A 12 -20.29 15.57 -34.53
N GLY A 13 -19.01 15.91 -34.30
CA GLY A 13 -18.53 17.15 -33.69
C GLY A 13 -17.86 16.90 -32.32
N SER A 14 -16.75 17.51 -31.95
CA SER A 14 -15.87 18.46 -32.62
C SER A 14 -14.57 18.53 -31.81
N ILE A 15 -13.49 18.81 -32.50
CA ILE A 15 -12.11 18.94 -32.03
C ILE A 15 -11.96 20.19 -31.13
N CYS A 16 -11.28 20.06 -30.00
CA CYS A 16 -10.65 21.19 -29.30
C CYS A 16 -9.14 20.92 -29.17
N VAL A 17 -8.36 21.63 -29.99
CA VAL A 17 -6.90 21.76 -29.86
C VAL A 17 -6.65 22.90 -28.89
N LEU A 18 -5.96 22.63 -27.78
CA LEU A 18 -5.36 23.65 -26.93
C LEU A 18 -3.85 23.52 -27.04
N ALA A 19 -3.23 24.50 -27.71
CA ALA A 19 -1.79 24.69 -27.72
C ALA A 19 -1.45 25.71 -26.63
N VAL A 20 -0.66 25.29 -25.64
CA VAL A 20 0.02 26.18 -24.71
C VAL A 20 1.46 25.69 -24.61
N ALA A 21 2.40 26.49 -25.09
CA ALA A 21 3.82 26.32 -24.79
C ALA A 21 4.39 27.69 -24.41
N ALA A 22 4.80 27.78 -23.16
CA ALA A 22 5.34 28.95 -22.50
C ALA A 22 6.81 29.18 -22.89
N ALA A 23 7.20 30.44 -22.99
CA ALA A 23 8.58 30.88 -23.00
C ALA A 23 8.92 31.44 -21.61
N LEU A 24 9.95 30.91 -20.97
CA LEU A 24 10.70 31.60 -19.90
C LEU A 24 12.20 31.32 -20.06
N THR A 25 12.96 32.41 -19.95
CA THR A 25 14.38 32.55 -20.27
C THR A 25 15.14 33.08 -19.05
N MET A 26 16.37 32.59 -18.86
CA MET A 26 17.50 33.16 -18.06
C MET A 26 17.32 33.10 -16.52
N THR A 27 18.32 32.89 -15.66
CA THR A 27 19.69 33.46 -15.47
C THR A 27 20.33 32.59 -14.36
N ALA A 28 21.55 32.05 -14.45
CA ALA A 28 22.88 32.65 -14.24
C ALA A 28 23.18 33.19 -12.81
N CYS A 29 24.27 32.64 -12.21
CA CYS A 29 25.14 33.18 -11.13
C CYS A 29 24.56 33.20 -9.69
N SER A 30 25.28 33.05 -8.58
CA SER A 30 26.65 32.64 -8.18
C SER A 30 26.70 32.68 -6.63
N ASP A 31 27.77 32.11 -6.06
CA ASP A 31 28.51 32.61 -4.89
C ASP A 31 28.11 32.26 -3.44
N ASP A 32 29.03 31.52 -2.80
CA ASP A 32 29.78 31.88 -1.59
C ASP A 32 29.09 31.90 -0.21
N SER A 33 29.57 31.02 0.70
CA SER A 33 29.93 31.39 2.08
C SER A 33 30.59 30.23 2.84
N ASP A 34 31.60 30.62 3.63
CA ASP A 34 32.64 29.93 4.38
C ASP A 34 32.30 28.75 5.33
N ASP A 35 33.36 27.95 5.54
CA ASP A 35 33.70 27.09 6.69
C ASP A 35 33.69 27.88 8.02
N PRO A 36 33.41 27.25 9.18
CA PRO A 36 34.54 26.94 10.05
C PRO A 36 34.42 25.64 10.86
N ALA A 37 35.54 24.90 10.86
CA ALA A 37 36.29 24.38 12.02
C ALA A 37 35.71 23.26 12.92
N ASP A 38 36.47 22.16 12.91
CA ASP A 38 36.97 21.37 14.06
C ASP A 38 36.28 21.54 15.43
N THR A 39 35.73 20.43 15.95
CA THR A 39 36.05 20.01 17.32
C THR A 39 36.21 18.48 17.41
N THR A 40 37.36 18.08 17.93
CA THR A 40 37.76 16.73 18.31
C THR A 40 37.30 16.44 19.74
N SER A 41 36.95 15.19 20.04
CA SER A 41 36.97 14.48 21.35
C SER A 41 36.05 13.25 21.24
N ASP A 42 36.25 12.09 21.83
CA ASP A 42 37.35 11.43 22.54
C ASP A 42 36.87 9.97 22.72
N ALA A 43 37.79 9.03 22.88
CA ALA A 43 37.53 7.62 23.08
C ALA A 43 37.13 7.28 24.53
N GLY A 44 36.64 6.05 24.76
CA GLY A 44 36.60 5.40 26.08
C GLY A 44 35.23 4.79 26.40
N GLU A 45 34.97 3.50 26.19
CA GLU A 45 35.38 2.29 26.94
C GLU A 45 34.42 1.85 28.08
N SER A 46 34.19 0.52 28.12
CA SER A 46 33.68 -0.35 29.21
C SER A 46 32.14 -0.55 29.29
N GLN A 47 31.51 -1.73 29.14
CA GLN A 47 31.71 -3.12 29.65
C GLN A 47 31.07 -3.37 31.04
N GLU A 48 29.94 -4.10 31.09
CA GLU A 48 29.49 -5.02 32.16
C GLU A 48 28.21 -5.75 31.66
N SER A 49 28.16 -7.05 31.35
CA SER A 49 28.17 -8.31 32.14
C SER A 49 26.87 -8.63 32.89
N GLY A 50 26.30 -9.81 32.59
CA GLY A 50 25.36 -10.59 33.43
C GLY A 50 23.93 -10.06 33.44
N GLU A 51 22.86 -10.84 33.45
CA GLU A 51 22.64 -12.16 34.05
C GLU A 51 21.46 -12.87 33.32
N SER A 52 21.52 -14.20 33.24
CA SER A 52 20.38 -15.13 33.09
C SER A 52 20.52 -16.16 34.21
N PRO A 53 19.57 -17.09 34.47
CA PRO A 53 18.21 -17.28 33.95
C PRO A 53 17.17 -17.44 35.10
N GLU A 54 15.87 -17.59 34.81
CA GLU A 54 15.01 -18.46 35.63
C GLU A 54 14.05 -19.27 34.75
N SER A 55 13.94 -20.55 35.11
CA SER A 55 13.18 -21.61 34.45
C SER A 55 11.93 -21.95 35.26
N GLY A 56 10.93 -22.52 34.58
CA GLY A 56 9.71 -23.10 35.15
C GLY A 56 8.50 -22.50 34.46
N GLU A 57 7.51 -23.22 33.95
CA GLU A 57 7.05 -24.57 34.25
C GLU A 57 5.88 -24.89 33.28
N SER A 58 5.91 -26.05 32.63
CA SER A 58 4.72 -26.75 32.08
C SER A 58 4.41 -27.93 33.01
N PRO A 59 3.18 -28.50 33.12
CA PRO A 59 2.21 -28.86 32.06
C PRO A 59 0.75 -28.49 32.45
N GLU A 60 -0.30 -28.71 31.66
CA GLU A 60 -1.15 -29.93 31.58
C GLU A 60 -1.97 -29.87 30.26
N SER A 61 -1.81 -30.81 29.33
CA SER A 61 -2.67 -32.00 29.12
C SER A 61 -4.18 -31.75 29.16
N GLY A 62 -4.82 -31.78 27.98
CA GLY A 62 -6.26 -31.78 27.78
C GLY A 62 -6.65 -32.28 26.38
N GLU A 63 -6.56 -33.60 26.21
CA GLU A 63 -7.52 -34.47 25.51
C GLU A 63 -8.16 -34.01 24.16
N SER A 64 -7.71 -34.65 23.06
CA SER A 64 -8.52 -34.92 21.84
C SER A 64 -9.60 -36.00 22.13
N PRO A 65 -10.66 -36.26 21.31
CA PRO A 65 -10.58 -36.34 19.84
C PRO A 65 -11.89 -36.18 19.00
N GLU A 66 -11.76 -36.48 17.69
CA GLU A 66 -12.78 -36.92 16.71
C GLU A 66 -13.74 -35.84 16.15
N SER A 67 -14.10 -35.76 14.86
CA SER A 67 -13.90 -36.61 13.67
C SER A 67 -14.46 -35.87 12.43
N GLY A 68 -13.90 -36.18 11.24
CA GLY A 68 -14.52 -36.02 9.91
C GLY A 68 -14.59 -34.58 9.39
N GLU A 69 -14.22 -34.24 8.15
CA GLU A 69 -14.39 -34.99 6.91
C GLU A 69 -13.45 -34.39 5.86
N SER A 70 -12.61 -35.21 5.23
CA SER A 70 -11.98 -34.84 3.96
C SER A 70 -13.02 -34.95 2.85
N PRO A 71 -12.94 -34.07 1.84
CA PRO A 71 -12.87 -34.59 0.48
C PRO A 71 -11.53 -34.30 -0.17
N ALA A 72 -11.17 -35.24 -1.04
CA ALA A 72 -9.90 -35.37 -1.73
C ALA A 72 -9.57 -34.21 -2.68
N ALA A 73 -8.27 -34.00 -2.82
CA ALA A 73 -7.63 -33.28 -3.90
C ALA A 73 -7.98 -33.89 -5.28
N ASP A 74 -8.30 -33.03 -6.24
CA ASP A 74 -7.71 -33.07 -7.59
C ASP A 74 -8.05 -31.74 -8.31
N ALA A 75 -7.13 -30.78 -8.28
CA ALA A 75 -7.08 -29.69 -9.23
C ALA A 75 -5.60 -29.42 -9.54
N PRO A 76 -5.21 -29.25 -10.82
CA PRO A 76 -3.83 -29.05 -11.20
C PRO A 76 -3.32 -27.76 -10.54
N GLN A 77 -2.14 -27.85 -9.92
CA GLN A 77 -1.36 -26.71 -9.50
C GLN A 77 -0.94 -25.93 -10.76
N GLU A 78 -1.80 -25.01 -11.18
CA GLU A 78 -1.34 -23.84 -11.93
C GLU A 78 -0.51 -22.99 -10.97
N GLU A 79 0.61 -22.49 -11.46
CA GLU A 79 1.61 -21.74 -10.73
C GLU A 79 0.94 -20.70 -9.83
N GLN A 80 1.08 -20.89 -8.52
CA GLN A 80 0.52 -20.01 -7.51
C GLN A 80 1.16 -18.63 -7.70
N ALA A 81 0.45 -17.75 -8.42
CA ALA A 81 0.47 -16.35 -8.07
C ALA A 81 0.24 -16.30 -6.55
N VAL A 82 1.11 -15.62 -5.83
CA VAL A 82 0.88 -15.23 -4.44
C VAL A 82 -0.25 -14.21 -4.50
N GLY A 83 -1.45 -14.71 -4.73
CA GLY A 83 -2.62 -13.93 -5.07
C GLY A 83 -3.38 -13.63 -3.79
N GLN A 84 -3.64 -12.36 -3.53
CA GLN A 84 -4.50 -11.98 -2.42
C GLN A 84 -5.92 -12.47 -2.73
N ALA A 85 -6.37 -13.48 -1.98
CA ALA A 85 -7.66 -14.13 -2.19
C ALA A 85 -8.82 -13.25 -1.71
N THR A 86 -8.53 -12.18 -0.97
CA THR A 86 -9.51 -11.22 -0.47
C THR A 86 -9.01 -9.78 -0.55
N GLY A 87 -9.94 -8.82 -0.62
CA GLY A 87 -9.60 -7.38 -0.57
C GLY A 87 -8.85 -7.00 0.70
N ARG A 88 -9.17 -7.64 1.83
CA ARG A 88 -8.43 -7.49 3.09
C ARG A 88 -6.96 -7.82 2.93
N GLU A 89 -6.65 -8.96 2.34
CA GLU A 89 -5.27 -9.42 2.13
C GLU A 89 -4.52 -8.48 1.19
N ALA A 90 -5.19 -7.97 0.15
CA ALA A 90 -4.59 -6.99 -0.77
C ALA A 90 -4.19 -5.71 -0.04
N VAL A 91 -5.11 -5.14 0.75
CA VAL A 91 -4.86 -3.94 1.56
C VAL A 91 -3.78 -4.20 2.62
N ALA A 92 -3.83 -5.32 3.33
CA ALA A 92 -2.83 -5.66 4.34
C ALA A 92 -1.42 -5.79 3.71
N THR A 93 -1.33 -6.43 2.55
CA THR A 93 -0.06 -6.56 1.82
C THR A 93 0.46 -5.21 1.32
N TRP A 94 -0.44 -4.37 0.80
CA TRP A 94 -0.09 -3.03 0.32
C TRP A 94 0.42 -2.13 1.44
N VAL A 95 -0.30 -2.08 2.56
CA VAL A 95 0.10 -1.31 3.74
C VAL A 95 1.42 -1.84 4.30
N ALA A 96 1.60 -3.16 4.41
CA ALA A 96 2.87 -3.75 4.85
C ALA A 96 4.03 -3.33 3.94
N ALA A 97 3.83 -3.33 2.62
CA ALA A 97 4.83 -2.88 1.67
C ALA A 97 5.14 -1.38 1.79
N ILE A 98 4.15 -0.54 2.14
CA ILE A 98 4.38 0.89 2.40
C ILE A 98 5.20 1.08 3.66
N VAL A 99 4.77 0.51 4.79
CA VAL A 99 5.42 0.79 6.09
C VAL A 99 6.84 0.22 6.18
N GLU A 100 7.14 -0.79 5.36
CA GLU A 100 8.48 -1.36 5.20
C GLU A 100 9.30 -0.69 4.06
N ASP A 101 8.80 0.40 3.47
CA ASP A 101 9.43 1.15 2.36
C ASP A 101 9.83 0.25 1.17
N ARG A 102 8.91 -0.62 0.74
CA ARG A 102 9.06 -1.58 -0.36
C ARG A 102 8.21 -1.15 -1.57
N PRO A 103 8.63 -0.15 -2.37
CA PRO A 103 7.81 0.43 -3.43
C PRO A 103 7.50 -0.53 -4.58
N LEU A 104 8.37 -1.51 -4.86
CA LEU A 104 8.08 -2.54 -5.86
C LEU A 104 6.94 -3.46 -5.41
N ASP A 105 6.98 -3.90 -4.16
CA ASP A 105 5.94 -4.76 -3.60
C ASP A 105 4.62 -4.00 -3.50
N ALA A 106 4.64 -2.74 -3.07
CA ALA A 106 3.46 -1.88 -3.04
C ALA A 106 2.87 -1.69 -4.45
N CYS A 107 3.71 -1.54 -5.48
CA CYS A 107 3.23 -1.40 -6.86
C CYS A 107 2.58 -2.69 -7.39
N LEU A 108 3.13 -3.87 -7.07
CA LEU A 108 2.64 -5.15 -7.57
C LEU A 108 1.23 -5.52 -7.08
N VAL A 109 0.84 -5.00 -5.92
CA VAL A 109 -0.49 -5.25 -5.34
C VAL A 109 -1.52 -4.20 -5.73
N MET A 110 -1.13 -3.21 -6.53
CA MET A 110 -2.02 -2.20 -7.08
C MET A 110 -2.60 -2.63 -8.43
N GLY A 111 -3.81 -2.15 -8.72
CA GLY A 111 -4.44 -2.22 -10.01
C GLY A 111 -4.39 -0.87 -10.72
N ALA A 112 -4.32 -0.89 -12.05
CA ALA A 112 -4.36 0.29 -12.90
C ALA A 112 -5.38 0.10 -14.04
N PRO A 113 -5.83 1.18 -14.71
CA PRO A 113 -6.62 1.06 -15.92
C PRO A 113 -5.86 0.27 -17.00
N GLY A 114 -6.44 -0.83 -17.44
CA GLY A 114 -5.95 -1.66 -18.54
C GLY A 114 -6.12 -1.01 -19.91
N ALA A 115 -5.54 -1.64 -20.93
CA ALA A 115 -5.49 -1.10 -22.29
C ALA A 115 -6.87 -0.91 -22.94
N ASP A 116 -7.88 -1.67 -22.50
CA ASP A 116 -9.27 -1.57 -22.92
C ASP A 116 -10.12 -0.67 -22.00
N GLY A 117 -9.50 -0.06 -20.98
CA GLY A 117 -10.15 0.75 -19.96
C GLY A 117 -10.73 -0.05 -18.78
N SER A 118 -10.64 -1.38 -18.81
CA SER A 118 -11.02 -2.24 -17.68
C SER A 118 -9.88 -2.27 -16.65
N PRO A 119 -10.14 -2.37 -15.34
CA PRO A 119 -9.07 -2.47 -14.35
C PRO A 119 -8.23 -3.74 -14.56
N ALA A 120 -6.91 -3.62 -14.40
CA ALA A 120 -5.94 -4.71 -14.53
C ALA A 120 -4.91 -4.61 -13.39
N GLY A 121 -4.50 -5.75 -12.83
CA GLY A 121 -3.38 -5.79 -11.88
C GLY A 121 -2.08 -5.30 -12.53
N ASN A 122 -1.26 -4.57 -11.76
CA ASN A 122 0.04 -4.14 -12.24
C ASN A 122 0.96 -5.35 -12.51
N THR A 123 1.81 -5.20 -13.51
CA THR A 123 2.82 -6.22 -13.84
C THR A 123 4.19 -5.81 -13.31
N ALA A 124 5.08 -6.79 -13.08
CA ALA A 124 6.47 -6.50 -12.69
C ALA A 124 7.16 -5.52 -13.66
N ALA A 125 6.96 -5.70 -14.96
CA ALA A 125 7.51 -4.80 -15.97
C ALA A 125 7.01 -3.35 -15.84
N MET A 126 5.77 -3.13 -15.39
CA MET A 126 5.24 -1.79 -15.12
C MET A 126 5.87 -1.18 -13.86
N CYS A 127 6.04 -1.98 -12.81
CA CYS A 127 6.57 -1.52 -11.52
C CYS A 127 8.09 -1.28 -11.54
N GLU A 128 8.83 -2.09 -12.29
CA GLU A 128 10.28 -2.00 -12.44
C GLU A 128 10.71 -0.96 -13.49
N ASP A 129 9.78 -0.46 -14.31
CA ASP A 129 10.06 0.54 -15.32
C ASP A 129 10.70 1.80 -14.73
N GLY A 130 11.56 2.44 -15.52
CA GLY A 130 12.30 3.65 -15.14
C GLY A 130 11.67 4.94 -15.66
N SER A 131 10.39 4.91 -16.05
CA SER A 131 9.68 6.13 -16.47
C SER A 131 9.53 7.12 -15.31
N PRO A 132 9.43 8.43 -15.62
CA PRO A 132 9.14 9.44 -14.62
C PRO A 132 7.86 9.15 -13.81
N GLU A 133 6.86 8.52 -14.43
CA GLU A 133 5.62 8.09 -13.77
C GLU A 133 5.89 6.98 -12.74
N ALA A 134 6.68 5.96 -13.09
CA ALA A 134 7.07 4.92 -12.16
C ALA A 134 7.94 5.47 -11.01
N GLU A 135 8.86 6.39 -11.30
CA GLU A 135 9.67 7.06 -10.26
C GLU A 135 8.80 7.88 -9.29
N GLN A 136 7.80 8.61 -9.79
CA GLN A 136 6.84 9.34 -8.96
C GLN A 136 6.02 8.40 -8.07
N ALA A 137 5.60 7.24 -8.58
CA ALA A 137 4.88 6.25 -7.78
C ALA A 137 5.74 5.70 -6.63
N ARG A 138 7.05 5.45 -6.87
CA ARG A 138 7.98 5.02 -5.82
C ARG A 138 8.21 6.12 -4.77
N GLN A 139 8.32 7.37 -5.20
CA GLN A 139 8.42 8.52 -4.30
C GLN A 139 7.16 8.66 -3.44
N LEU A 140 5.97 8.47 -4.01
CA LEU A 140 4.72 8.48 -3.26
C LEU A 140 4.71 7.41 -2.17
N VAL A 141 5.14 6.17 -2.48
CA VAL A 141 5.26 5.11 -1.47
C VAL A 141 6.20 5.51 -0.34
N SER A 142 7.36 6.10 -0.66
CA SER A 142 8.32 6.55 0.35
C SER A 142 7.74 7.67 1.24
N THR A 143 7.03 8.64 0.65
CA THR A 143 6.32 9.68 1.42
C THR A 143 5.19 9.09 2.28
N LEU A 144 4.48 8.07 1.79
CA LEU A 144 3.48 7.36 2.59
C LEU A 144 4.13 6.60 3.73
N ALA A 145 5.30 5.97 3.53
CA ALA A 145 6.04 5.28 4.57
C ALA A 145 6.38 6.22 5.73
N GLU A 146 6.85 7.45 5.44
CA GLU A 146 7.11 8.48 6.46
C GLU A 146 5.88 8.80 7.32
N SER A 147 4.69 8.68 6.74
CA SER A 147 3.43 9.00 7.41
C SER A 147 2.77 7.79 8.08
N PHE A 148 2.93 6.59 7.52
CA PHE A 148 2.18 5.38 7.88
C PHE A 148 2.98 4.43 8.78
N THR A 149 4.29 4.67 8.93
CA THR A 149 5.15 3.87 9.78
C THR A 149 5.11 4.38 11.23
N PRO A 150 4.71 3.55 12.21
CA PRO A 150 4.79 3.93 13.62
C PRO A 150 6.24 4.06 14.09
N GLU A 151 6.48 4.81 15.17
CA GLU A 151 7.83 4.99 15.74
C GLU A 151 8.54 3.67 16.07
N SER A 152 7.76 2.66 16.46
CA SER A 152 8.22 1.30 16.68
C SER A 152 7.52 0.35 15.72
N LEU A 153 8.22 -0.04 14.66
CA LEU A 153 7.76 -1.05 13.70
C LEU A 153 8.34 -2.42 14.06
N GLY A 154 7.50 -3.45 14.09
CA GLY A 154 7.93 -4.84 14.17
C GLY A 154 8.55 -5.33 12.86
N GLU A 155 9.42 -6.34 12.93
CA GLU A 155 9.98 -7.01 11.75
C GLU A 155 9.57 -8.49 11.74
N PRO A 156 8.68 -8.95 10.83
CA PRO A 156 7.95 -8.16 9.82
C PRO A 156 6.83 -7.30 10.43
N ALA A 157 6.35 -6.30 9.68
CA ALA A 157 5.27 -5.43 10.14
C ALA A 157 3.97 -6.23 10.38
N ALA A 158 3.35 -6.05 11.55
CA ALA A 158 2.07 -6.69 11.84
C ALA A 158 0.92 -5.81 11.33
N VAL A 159 0.38 -6.12 10.16
CA VAL A 159 -0.76 -5.41 9.57
C VAL A 159 -2.04 -6.21 9.72
N GLU A 160 -3.04 -5.62 10.36
CA GLU A 160 -4.39 -6.20 10.46
C GLU A 160 -5.41 -5.27 9.81
N VAL A 161 -6.39 -5.85 9.13
CA VAL A 161 -7.42 -5.12 8.40
C VAL A 161 -8.78 -5.73 8.76
N ALA A 162 -9.73 -4.91 9.21
CA ALA A 162 -11.07 -5.35 9.56
C ALA A 162 -11.89 -5.77 8.30
N GLU A 163 -13.14 -6.17 8.49
CA GLU A 163 -14.07 -6.40 7.37
C GLU A 163 -14.39 -5.07 6.69
N GLY A 164 -14.00 -4.94 5.41
CA GLY A 164 -14.31 -3.78 4.59
C GLY A 164 -15.78 -3.73 4.16
N GLN A 165 -16.20 -2.58 3.65
CA GLN A 165 -17.54 -2.34 3.15
C GLN A 165 -17.56 -2.47 1.64
N GLY A 166 -18.42 -3.31 1.06
CA GLY A 166 -18.50 -3.42 -0.38
C GLY A 166 -19.33 -4.60 -0.87
N SER A 167 -19.56 -4.66 -2.18
CA SER A 167 -20.28 -5.76 -2.81
C SER A 167 -19.94 -5.82 -4.31
N GLY A 168 -20.02 -7.01 -4.90
CA GLY A 168 -19.85 -7.15 -6.35
C GLY A 168 -18.39 -7.07 -6.82
N GLY A 169 -17.46 -7.56 -6.00
CA GLY A 169 -16.03 -7.59 -6.35
C GLY A 169 -15.27 -6.32 -5.96
N THR A 170 -15.86 -5.42 -5.17
CA THR A 170 -15.17 -4.27 -4.58
C THR A 170 -15.32 -4.27 -3.07
N ALA A 171 -14.33 -3.71 -2.38
CA ALA A 171 -14.31 -3.53 -0.93
C ALA A 171 -13.54 -2.25 -0.58
N THR A 172 -14.11 -1.47 0.32
CA THR A 172 -13.57 -0.20 0.79
C THR A 172 -13.21 -0.32 2.27
N PHE A 173 -12.07 0.25 2.65
CA PHE A 173 -11.50 0.19 3.98
C PHE A 173 -11.12 1.59 4.44
N GLU A 174 -11.61 2.00 5.61
CA GLU A 174 -11.25 3.28 6.22
C GLU A 174 -9.99 3.15 7.08
N GLY A 175 -9.26 4.25 7.31
CA GLY A 175 -8.03 4.26 8.13
C GLY A 175 -8.17 3.69 9.55
N GLN A 176 -9.36 3.79 10.16
CA GLN A 176 -9.66 3.20 11.47
C GLN A 176 -9.80 1.67 11.45
N GLN A 177 -10.03 1.09 10.27
CA GLN A 177 -10.19 -0.35 10.08
C GLN A 177 -8.86 -1.07 9.86
N ILE A 178 -7.76 -0.32 9.76
CA ILE A 178 -6.45 -0.85 9.42
C ILE A 178 -5.48 -0.50 10.53
N THR A 179 -4.80 -1.51 11.08
CA THR A 179 -3.79 -1.34 12.11
C THR A 179 -2.42 -1.81 11.64
N VAL A 180 -1.39 -1.11 12.11
CA VAL A 180 0.02 -1.47 11.96
C VAL A 180 0.62 -1.53 13.36
N ASP A 181 1.10 -2.71 13.75
CA ASP A 181 1.60 -3.01 15.09
C ASP A 181 0.64 -2.55 16.22
N GLY A 182 -0.66 -2.74 15.98
CA GLY A 182 -1.74 -2.44 16.93
C GLY A 182 -2.18 -0.98 17.00
N GLN A 183 -1.60 -0.08 16.20
CA GLN A 183 -2.04 1.32 16.06
C GLN A 183 -2.81 1.49 14.75
N THR A 184 -3.91 2.25 14.75
CA THR A 184 -4.63 2.50 13.49
C THR A 184 -3.80 3.39 12.57
N ILE A 185 -3.94 3.23 11.24
CA ILE A 185 -3.24 4.10 10.28
C ILE A 185 -3.59 5.57 10.54
N GLU A 186 -4.85 5.88 10.88
CA GLU A 186 -5.24 7.27 11.19
C GLU A 186 -4.45 7.84 12.38
N GLU A 187 -4.31 7.07 13.47
CA GLU A 187 -3.50 7.48 14.63
C GLU A 187 -2.03 7.69 14.27
N ILE A 188 -1.46 6.79 13.46
CA ILE A 188 -0.06 6.89 13.03
C ILE A 188 0.16 8.14 12.19
N VAL A 189 -0.70 8.39 11.20
CA VAL A 189 -0.60 9.59 10.35
C VAL A 189 -0.74 10.87 11.17
N VAL A 190 -1.67 10.92 12.13
CA VAL A 190 -1.80 12.07 13.04
C VAL A 190 -0.54 12.25 13.88
N SER A 191 0.05 11.17 14.40
CA SER A 191 1.28 11.22 15.21
C SER A 191 2.50 11.69 14.40
N ASN A 192 2.58 11.32 13.12
CA ASN A 192 3.66 11.70 12.22
C ASN A 192 3.43 13.08 11.56
N SER A 193 2.26 13.67 11.73
CA SER A 193 1.89 14.95 11.13
C SER A 193 2.01 16.12 12.10
N THR A 194 2.39 17.30 11.59
CA THR A 194 2.34 18.55 12.37
C THR A 194 1.08 19.34 12.08
N GLY A 195 0.33 19.70 13.13
CA GLY A 195 -0.82 20.62 12.99
C GLY A 195 -2.11 19.95 12.50
N VAL A 196 -2.20 18.62 12.63
CA VAL A 196 -3.43 17.85 12.34
C VAL A 196 -3.95 17.21 13.63
N GLU A 197 -5.26 17.26 13.83
CA GLU A 197 -5.96 16.68 14.97
C GLU A 197 -6.65 15.36 14.57
N PRO A 198 -6.91 14.45 15.53
CA PRO A 198 -7.69 13.23 15.27
C PRO A 198 -9.05 13.55 14.62
N GLY A 199 -9.45 12.77 13.62
CA GLY A 199 -10.69 12.97 12.86
C GLY A 199 -10.65 14.10 11.81
N GLN A 200 -9.52 14.80 11.65
CA GLN A 200 -9.32 15.74 10.53
C GLN A 200 -8.76 15.06 9.28
N ILE A 201 -8.30 13.82 9.38
CA ILE A 201 -7.79 13.05 8.24
C ILE A 201 -8.77 11.92 7.95
N GLY A 202 -9.24 11.85 6.71
CA GLY A 202 -9.95 10.70 6.18
C GLY A 202 -9.03 9.90 5.29
N ILE A 203 -8.89 8.60 5.57
CA ILE A 203 -8.16 7.65 4.74
C ILE A 203 -9.15 6.61 4.25
N GLU A 204 -9.23 6.43 2.93
CA GLU A 204 -10.05 5.42 2.29
C GLU A 204 -9.19 4.64 1.28
N ILE A 205 -9.28 3.31 1.32
CA ILE A 205 -8.59 2.42 0.39
C ILE A 205 -9.64 1.53 -0.27
N GLU A 206 -9.65 1.51 -1.59
CA GLU A 206 -10.50 0.62 -2.37
C GLU A 206 -9.67 -0.56 -2.91
N ALA A 207 -10.19 -1.77 -2.72
CA ALA A 207 -9.70 -2.96 -3.39
C ALA A 207 -10.76 -3.55 -4.32
N THR A 208 -10.31 -4.07 -5.47
CA THR A 208 -11.16 -4.67 -6.49
C THR A 208 -10.65 -6.06 -6.87
N ASP A 209 -11.59 -7.00 -7.03
CA ASP A 209 -11.38 -8.31 -7.65
C ASP A 209 -11.21 -8.15 -9.17
N ILE A 210 -10.03 -8.50 -9.65
CA ILE A 210 -9.64 -8.46 -11.04
C ILE A 210 -9.12 -9.86 -11.39
N ASP A 211 -9.84 -10.57 -12.26
CA ASP A 211 -9.50 -11.94 -12.68
C ASP A 211 -9.27 -12.91 -11.49
N SER A 212 -10.14 -12.82 -10.46
CA SER A 212 -10.09 -13.64 -9.22
C SER A 212 -8.91 -13.34 -8.27
N LEU A 213 -8.24 -12.20 -8.46
CA LEU A 213 -7.22 -11.67 -7.56
C LEU A 213 -7.60 -10.27 -7.10
N TRP A 214 -7.38 -9.97 -5.83
CA TRP A 214 -7.70 -8.65 -5.29
C TRP A 214 -6.50 -7.71 -5.40
N TYR A 215 -6.76 -6.49 -5.86
CA TYR A 215 -5.77 -5.43 -5.98
C TYR A 215 -6.28 -4.16 -5.32
N VAL A 216 -5.39 -3.36 -4.75
CA VAL A 216 -5.74 -1.99 -4.35
C VAL A 216 -5.87 -1.14 -5.61
N THR A 217 -7.06 -0.61 -5.86
CA THR A 217 -7.37 0.15 -7.08
C THR A 217 -7.47 1.64 -6.84
N ASP A 218 -7.74 2.04 -5.61
CA ASP A 218 -7.83 3.46 -5.25
C ASP A 218 -7.35 3.69 -3.81
N PHE A 219 -6.84 4.89 -3.57
CA PHE A 219 -6.39 5.36 -2.27
C PHE A 219 -6.66 6.87 -2.21
N ASP A 220 -7.54 7.24 -1.31
CA ASP A 220 -7.93 8.62 -1.06
C ASP A 220 -7.47 9.06 0.33
N LEU A 221 -6.83 10.22 0.37
CA LEU A 221 -6.49 10.93 1.59
C LEU A 221 -7.15 12.31 1.56
N SER A 222 -7.94 12.59 2.58
CA SER A 222 -8.74 13.81 2.70
C SER A 222 -8.46 14.55 4.01
N PHE A 223 -8.61 15.88 3.98
CA PHE A 223 -8.42 16.75 5.15
C PHE A 223 -9.68 17.57 5.41
N GLY A 224 -10.13 17.59 6.67
CA GLY A 224 -11.32 18.28 7.17
C GLY A 224 -11.08 19.68 7.72
#